data_AF-A0A7S0N5P9-F1
#
_entry.id   AF-A0A7S0N5P9-F1
#
_cell.length_a   1.000
_cell.length_b   1.000
_cell.length_c   1.000
_cell.angle_alpha   90.00
_cell.angle_beta   90.00
_cell.angle_gamma   90.00
#
_symmetry.space_group_name_H-M   'P 1'
#
loop_
_entity.id
_entity.type
_entity.pdbx_description
1 polymer ?
#
loop_
_entity_poly.entity_id
_entity_poly.type
_entity_poly.pdbx_seq_one_letter_code
_entity_poly.pdbx_strand_id
1 'polypeptide(L)'
;AGALLSTRTLTSEGLEVTFAAHLLFGTYLLGTLALPSLAANQGRLIIVSSGGMLNTKFPAWHAATSTGPSAAKYDGQLAYAYAKRGQVLLAERWAAAHPAVKVVTCHPGWTLTDGVEAAYGDRKSWLE
;
A
#
# COMPACT_ATOMS: atom_id res chain seq x y z
N ALA A 1 5.83 1.81 10.30
CA ALA A 1 5.91 1.68 8.83
C ALA A 1 5.35 0.31 8.44
N GLY A 2 4.66 0.18 7.30
CA GLY A 2 4.09 -1.11 6.90
C GLY A 2 5.14 -2.04 6.29
N ALA A 3 4.91 -3.35 6.35
CA ALA A 3 5.91 -4.37 6.01
C ALA A 3 6.37 -4.31 4.54
N LEU A 4 7.68 -4.25 4.31
CA LEU A 4 8.30 -4.49 3.02
C LEU A 4 9.07 -5.79 3.15
N LEU A 5 8.52 -6.87 2.58
CA LEU A 5 9.14 -8.19 2.63
C LEU A 5 9.95 -8.40 1.35
N SER A 6 11.22 -8.77 1.49
CA SER A 6 12.08 -9.08 0.35
C SER A 6 11.75 -10.44 -0.28
N THR A 7 11.17 -11.35 0.50
CA THR A 7 10.77 -12.69 0.08
C THR A 7 9.26 -12.80 -0.07
N ARG A 8 8.81 -13.54 -1.09
CA ARG A 8 7.39 -13.84 -1.27
C ARG A 8 6.88 -14.73 -0.14
N THR A 9 6.05 -14.16 0.71
CA THR A 9 5.37 -14.87 1.81
C THR A 9 3.86 -14.79 1.60
N LEU A 10 3.15 -15.85 2.00
CA LEU A 10 1.70 -15.92 1.92
C LEU A 10 1.05 -15.79 3.30
N THR A 11 -0.11 -15.17 3.37
CA THR A 11 -1.00 -15.24 4.52
C THR A 11 -1.63 -16.63 4.64
N SER A 12 -2.34 -16.90 5.75
CA SER A 12 -3.13 -18.13 5.94
C SER A 12 -4.20 -18.33 4.85
N GLU A 13 -4.67 -17.26 4.24
CA GLU A 13 -5.65 -17.26 3.14
C GLU A 13 -4.99 -17.46 1.76
N GLY A 14 -3.67 -17.63 1.70
CA GLY A 14 -2.93 -17.87 0.45
C GLY A 14 -2.66 -16.61 -0.38
N LEU A 15 -2.73 -15.41 0.23
CA LEU A 15 -2.49 -14.13 -0.45
C LEU A 15 -1.08 -13.63 -0.19
N GLU A 16 -0.45 -12.98 -1.17
CA GLU A 16 0.87 -12.36 -0.95
C GLU A 16 0.76 -11.27 0.13
N VAL A 17 1.63 -11.35 1.13
CA VAL A 17 1.51 -10.58 2.37
C VAL A 17 1.58 -9.07 2.14
N THR A 18 2.42 -8.57 1.24
CA THR A 18 2.52 -7.13 0.98
C THR A 18 1.23 -6.57 0.37
N PHE A 19 0.70 -7.25 -0.64
CA PHE A 19 -0.60 -6.93 -1.24
C PHE A 19 -1.73 -7.01 -0.20
N ALA A 20 -1.77 -8.11 0.57
CA ALA A 20 -2.79 -8.37 1.57
C ALA A 20 -2.78 -7.29 2.67
N ALA A 21 -1.63 -7.05 3.29
CA ALA A 21 -1.48 -6.14 4.41
C ALA A 21 -1.70 -4.68 4.01
N HIS A 22 -1.12 -4.23 2.89
CA HIS A 22 -1.17 -2.81 2.53
C HIS A 22 -2.42 -2.42 1.77
N LEU A 23 -2.91 -3.26 0.85
CA LEU A 23 -3.98 -2.88 -0.07
C LEU A 23 -5.29 -3.58 0.25
N LEU A 24 -5.33 -4.92 0.20
CA LEU A 24 -6.60 -5.65 0.30
C LEU A 24 -7.23 -5.57 1.69
N PHE A 25 -6.51 -5.97 2.74
CA PHE A 25 -7.04 -5.99 4.09
C PHE A 25 -6.87 -4.63 4.77
N GLY A 26 -5.63 -4.09 4.77
CA GLY A 26 -5.32 -2.90 5.54
C GLY A 26 -5.93 -1.61 5.01
N THR A 27 -6.18 -1.50 3.70
CA THR A 27 -6.83 -0.30 3.14
C THR A 27 -8.24 -0.59 2.68
N TYR A 28 -8.42 -1.53 1.74
CA TYR A 28 -9.72 -1.74 1.08
C TYR A 28 -10.76 -2.29 2.05
N LEU A 29 -10.51 -3.41 2.71
CA LEU A 29 -11.48 -4.01 3.64
C LEU A 29 -11.74 -3.11 4.84
N LEU A 30 -10.67 -2.70 5.55
CA LEU A 30 -10.80 -1.81 6.72
C LEU A 30 -11.49 -0.49 6.36
N GLY A 31 -11.08 0.16 5.26
CA GLY A 31 -11.67 1.43 4.82
C GLY A 31 -13.13 1.27 4.41
N THR A 32 -13.48 0.20 3.67
CA THR A 32 -14.87 -0.09 3.29
C THR A 32 -15.77 -0.20 4.51
N LEU A 33 -15.32 -0.89 5.56
CA LEU A 33 -16.06 -1.07 6.80
C LEU A 33 -16.13 0.23 7.63
N ALA A 34 -15.11 1.07 7.56
CA ALA A 34 -15.04 2.33 8.33
C ALA A 34 -15.84 3.47 7.69
N LEU A 35 -15.96 3.51 6.35
CA LEU A 35 -16.56 4.62 5.60
C LEU A 35 -17.96 5.04 6.10
N PRO A 36 -18.92 4.13 6.37
CA PRO A 36 -20.23 4.51 6.89
C PRO A 36 -20.15 5.22 8.25
N SER A 37 -19.29 4.73 9.15
CA SER A 37 -19.10 5.33 10.47
C SER A 37 -18.41 6.69 10.39
N LEU A 38 -17.41 6.84 9.50
CA LEU A 38 -16.76 8.12 9.24
C LEU A 38 -17.77 9.14 8.70
N ALA A 39 -18.65 8.75 7.78
CA ALA A 39 -19.68 9.64 7.24
C ALA A 39 -20.65 10.11 8.33
N ALA A 40 -21.10 9.21 9.20
CA ALA A 40 -22.03 9.54 10.29
C ALA A 40 -21.44 10.49 11.33
N ASN A 41 -20.12 10.47 11.52
CA ASN A 41 -19.42 11.22 12.55
C ASN A 41 -18.57 12.38 12.01
N GLN A 42 -18.79 12.80 10.74
CA GLN A 42 -18.00 13.85 10.08
C GLN A 42 -16.46 13.58 10.12
N GLY A 43 -16.10 12.30 10.11
CA GLY A 43 -14.73 11.81 10.12
C GLY A 43 -14.02 12.00 8.77
N ARG A 44 -12.74 11.63 8.74
CA ARG A 44 -11.89 11.72 7.56
C ARG A 44 -11.08 10.43 7.43
N LEU A 45 -10.75 10.06 6.19
CA LEU A 45 -9.89 8.91 5.92
C LEU A 45 -8.56 9.40 5.36
N ILE A 46 -7.48 9.19 6.11
CA ILE A 46 -6.12 9.54 5.71
C ILE A 46 -5.37 8.25 5.43
N ILE A 47 -5.00 8.03 4.16
CA ILE A 47 -4.29 6.82 3.74
C ILE A 47 -2.80 7.14 3.58
N VAL A 48 -1.97 6.57 4.44
CA VAL A 48 -0.51 6.73 4.40
C VAL A 48 0.08 5.76 3.38
N SER A 49 0.40 6.31 2.20
CA SER A 49 1.09 5.62 1.12
C SER A 49 2.62 5.69 1.31
N SER A 50 3.40 5.66 0.24
CA SER A 50 4.86 5.82 0.24
C SER A 50 5.32 6.44 -1.06
N GLY A 51 6.42 7.21 -1.05
CA GLY A 51 7.02 7.80 -2.25
C GLY A 51 7.37 6.79 -3.35
N GLY A 52 7.58 5.51 -3.00
CA GLY A 52 7.76 4.44 -3.99
C GLY A 52 6.57 4.29 -4.96
N MET A 53 5.38 4.77 -4.60
CA MET A 53 4.21 4.79 -5.47
C MET A 53 4.35 5.70 -6.69
N LEU A 54 5.31 6.65 -6.69
CA LEU A 54 5.57 7.57 -7.80
C LEU A 54 6.32 6.88 -8.94
N ASN A 55 7.03 5.80 -8.63
CA ASN A 55 7.96 5.14 -9.55
C ASN A 55 7.26 4.19 -10.53
N THR A 56 5.95 3.95 -10.37
CA THR A 56 5.24 2.97 -11.18
C THR A 56 3.77 3.32 -11.40
N LYS A 57 3.25 2.91 -12.57
CA LYS A 57 1.80 2.74 -12.75
C LYS A 57 1.31 1.50 -11.99
N PHE A 58 0.00 1.40 -11.76
CA PHE A 58 -0.55 0.15 -11.23
C PHE A 58 -0.51 -0.92 -12.34
N PRO A 59 0.07 -2.10 -12.08
CA PRO A 59 0.24 -3.11 -13.11
C PRO A 59 -1.04 -3.94 -13.29
N ALA A 60 -0.98 -4.93 -14.17
CA ALA A 60 -2.02 -5.96 -14.22
C ALA A 60 -2.13 -6.70 -12.88
N TRP A 61 -3.33 -7.18 -12.56
CA TRP A 61 -3.62 -7.77 -11.24
C TRP A 61 -2.71 -8.93 -10.87
N HIS A 62 -2.33 -9.81 -11.80
CA HIS A 62 -1.44 -10.93 -11.50
C HIS A 62 -0.06 -10.48 -11.00
N ALA A 63 0.44 -9.33 -11.47
CA ALA A 63 1.66 -8.72 -10.95
C ALA A 63 1.41 -8.01 -9.61
N ALA A 64 0.31 -7.25 -9.49
CA ALA A 64 -0.04 -6.55 -8.24
C ALA A 64 -0.26 -7.50 -7.06
N THR A 65 -0.72 -8.73 -7.32
CA THR A 65 -1.01 -9.76 -6.30
C THR A 65 0.04 -10.86 -6.21
N SER A 66 1.12 -10.78 -7.00
CA SER A 66 2.15 -11.82 -7.11
C SER A 66 1.56 -13.23 -7.31
N THR A 67 0.71 -13.35 -8.34
CA THR A 67 0.07 -14.61 -8.74
C THR A 67 0.49 -15.02 -10.14
N GLY A 68 0.28 -16.31 -10.46
CA GLY A 68 0.65 -16.87 -11.75
C GLY A 68 2.15 -16.68 -12.06
N PRO A 69 2.52 -16.27 -13.29
CA PRO A 69 3.93 -16.09 -13.67
C PRO A 69 4.70 -15.09 -12.80
N SER A 70 4.01 -14.11 -12.20
CA SER A 70 4.63 -13.10 -11.34
C SER A 70 5.02 -13.63 -9.95
N ALA A 71 4.47 -14.78 -9.53
CA ALA A 71 4.86 -15.40 -8.26
C ALA A 71 6.33 -15.85 -8.27
N ALA A 72 6.83 -16.35 -9.40
CA ALA A 72 8.21 -16.82 -9.54
C ALA A 72 9.23 -15.69 -9.72
N LYS A 73 8.78 -14.47 -10.06
CA LYS A 73 9.62 -13.28 -10.29
C LYS A 73 9.33 -12.21 -9.24
N TYR A 74 9.10 -12.62 -8.00
CA TYR A 74 8.75 -11.70 -6.93
C TYR A 74 9.87 -10.69 -6.67
N ASP A 75 9.49 -9.42 -6.63
CA ASP A 75 10.31 -8.30 -6.19
C ASP A 75 9.51 -7.54 -5.13
N GLY A 76 9.99 -7.58 -3.89
CA GLY A 76 9.33 -6.96 -2.75
C GLY A 76 9.19 -5.44 -2.85
N GLN A 77 10.16 -4.77 -3.50
CA GLN A 77 10.08 -3.32 -3.73
C GLN A 77 8.99 -2.99 -4.73
N LEU A 78 8.89 -3.76 -5.81
CA LEU A 78 7.81 -3.59 -6.78
C LEU A 78 6.44 -3.95 -6.18
N ALA A 79 6.32 -5.07 -5.46
CA ALA A 79 5.08 -5.46 -4.78
C ALA A 79 4.60 -4.36 -3.82
N TYR A 80 5.52 -3.79 -3.03
CA TYR A 80 5.25 -2.67 -2.15
C TYR A 80 4.82 -1.42 -2.95
N ALA A 81 5.56 -1.03 -3.97
CA ALA A 81 5.22 0.12 -4.82
C ALA A 81 3.84 -0.02 -5.48
N TYR A 82 3.49 -1.22 -5.96
CA TYR A 82 2.18 -1.51 -6.54
C TYR A 82 1.06 -1.38 -5.51
N ALA A 83 1.23 -1.96 -4.32
CA ALA A 83 0.24 -1.86 -3.26
C ALA A 83 0.01 -0.39 -2.84
N LYS A 84 1.10 0.37 -2.68
CA LYS A 84 1.07 1.81 -2.36
C LYS A 84 0.46 2.65 -3.47
N ARG A 85 0.68 2.29 -4.75
CA ARG A 85 0.01 2.92 -5.89
C ARG A 85 -1.48 2.62 -5.91
N GLY A 86 -1.87 1.39 -5.57
CA GLY A 86 -3.26 0.98 -5.45
C GLY A 86 -4.03 1.78 -4.38
N GLN A 87 -3.39 2.09 -3.26
CA GLN A 87 -3.97 2.96 -2.22
C GLN A 87 -4.35 4.35 -2.75
N VAL A 88 -3.51 4.96 -3.59
CA VAL A 88 -3.78 6.28 -4.17
C VAL A 88 -4.97 6.23 -5.14
N LEU A 89 -5.00 5.23 -6.00
CA LEU A 89 -6.11 5.03 -6.94
C LEU A 89 -7.44 4.71 -6.23
N LEU A 90 -7.37 3.96 -5.13
CA LEU A 90 -8.54 3.67 -4.31
C LEU A 90 -9.05 4.94 -3.60
N ALA A 91 -8.14 5.75 -3.06
CA ALA A 91 -8.50 7.02 -2.45
C ALA A 91 -9.21 7.96 -3.42
N GLU A 92 -8.72 8.07 -4.66
CA GLU A 92 -9.34 8.86 -5.73
C GLU A 92 -10.79 8.39 -5.99
N ARG A 93 -11.00 7.08 -6.12
CA ARG A 93 -12.33 6.50 -6.32
C ARG A 93 -13.26 6.74 -5.13
N TRP A 94 -12.76 6.59 -3.90
CA TRP A 94 -13.56 6.81 -2.71
C TRP A 94 -13.88 8.27 -2.46
N ALA A 95 -12.98 9.20 -2.76
CA ALA A 95 -13.25 10.62 -2.67
C ALA A 95 -14.43 11.03 -3.58
N ALA A 96 -14.53 10.42 -4.77
CA ALA A 96 -15.65 10.64 -5.68
C ALA A 96 -16.94 9.92 -5.23
N ALA A 97 -16.83 8.66 -4.77
CA ALA A 97 -17.99 7.85 -4.40
C ALA A 97 -18.60 8.20 -3.03
N HIS A 98 -17.80 8.76 -2.11
CA HIS A 98 -18.19 9.07 -0.74
C HIS A 98 -17.90 10.54 -0.40
N PRO A 99 -18.57 11.51 -1.05
CA PRO A 99 -18.27 12.94 -0.89
C PRO A 99 -18.48 13.47 0.54
N ALA A 100 -19.24 12.76 1.38
CA ALA A 100 -19.43 13.08 2.79
C ALA A 100 -18.18 12.82 3.67
N VAL A 101 -17.21 12.04 3.18
CA VAL A 101 -15.96 11.73 3.90
C VAL A 101 -14.80 12.34 3.12
N LYS A 102 -14.01 13.19 3.77
CA LYS A 102 -12.75 13.67 3.17
C LYS A 102 -11.75 12.51 3.14
N VAL A 103 -11.53 11.95 1.96
CA VAL A 103 -10.52 10.91 1.71
C VAL A 103 -9.28 11.57 1.09
N VAL A 104 -8.12 11.40 1.74
CA VAL A 104 -6.84 11.94 1.27
C VAL A 104 -5.73 10.91 1.39
N THR A 105 -4.69 11.10 0.59
CA THR A 105 -3.45 10.32 0.70
C THR A 105 -2.29 11.22 1.09
N CYS A 106 -1.31 10.66 1.77
CA CYS A 106 -0.02 11.29 2.02
C CYS A 106 1.10 10.24 1.96
N HIS A 107 2.34 10.69 1.83
CA HIS A 107 3.51 9.84 2.10
C HIS A 107 4.45 10.61 3.04
N PRO A 108 5.14 9.93 3.97
CA PRO A 108 5.94 10.61 4.99
C PRO A 108 7.34 11.00 4.51
N GLY A 109 7.64 10.86 3.22
CA GLY A 109 9.00 10.96 2.69
C GLY A 109 9.87 9.77 3.08
N TRP A 110 11.19 9.97 3.11
CA TRP A 110 12.15 9.00 3.65
C TRP A 110 12.23 9.17 5.16
N THR A 111 11.82 8.15 5.90
CA THR A 111 11.77 8.18 7.37
C THR A 111 12.73 7.16 7.94
N LEU A 112 13.55 7.58 8.89
CA LEU A 112 14.39 6.69 9.69
C LEU A 112 13.50 5.75 10.50
N THR A 113 13.37 4.52 10.00
CA THR A 113 12.62 3.44 10.64
C THR A 113 13.38 2.14 10.41
N ASP A 114 13.24 1.17 11.32
CA ASP A 114 13.87 -0.16 11.18
C ASP A 114 13.57 -0.82 9.83
N GLY A 115 12.38 -0.57 9.26
CA GLY A 115 11.99 -1.07 7.95
C GLY A 115 12.74 -0.44 6.78
N VAL A 116 13.11 0.85 6.88
CA VAL A 116 13.95 1.51 5.87
C VAL A 116 15.40 1.04 6.00
N GLU A 117 15.89 0.85 7.23
CA GLU A 117 17.22 0.31 7.48
C GLU A 117 17.38 -1.11 6.91
N ALA A 118 16.42 -1.99 7.18
CA ALA A 118 16.40 -3.35 6.64
C ALA A 118 16.32 -3.40 5.10
N ALA A 119 15.69 -2.41 4.47
CA ALA A 119 15.51 -2.38 3.02
C ALA A 119 16.71 -1.77 2.26
N TYR A 120 17.37 -0.75 2.81
CA TYR A 120 18.39 0.03 2.09
C TYR A 120 19.80 -0.04 2.67
N GLY A 121 19.98 -0.43 3.94
CA GLY A 121 21.30 -0.52 4.58
C GLY A 121 22.14 0.76 4.40
N ASP A 122 23.40 0.61 4.00
CA ASP A 122 24.34 1.74 3.79
C ASP A 122 23.93 2.71 2.67
N ARG A 123 23.04 2.29 1.76
CA ARG A 123 22.52 3.15 0.69
C ARG A 123 21.55 4.23 1.20
N LYS A 124 21.25 4.26 2.50
CA LYS A 124 20.45 5.32 3.13
C LYS A 124 21.07 6.72 3.02
N SER A 125 22.40 6.80 2.95
CA SER A 125 23.14 8.07 2.80
C SER A 125 22.80 8.86 1.53
N TRP A 126 22.23 8.20 0.51
CA TRP A 126 21.78 8.85 -0.73
C TRP A 126 20.35 9.42 -0.66
N LEU A 127 19.67 9.23 0.47
CA LEU A 127 18.26 9.60 0.69
C LEU A 127 18.11 10.77 1.67
N GLU A 128 19.21 11.23 2.26
CA GLU A 128 19.37 12.45 3.08
C GLU A 128 19.85 13.63 2.22
#